data_AF-A0A932FTR2-F1
#
_entry.id   AF-A0A932FTR2-F1
#
_cell.length_a   1.000
_cell.length_b   1.000
_cell.length_c   1.000
_cell.angle_alpha   90.00
_cell.angle_beta   90.00
_cell.angle_gamma   90.00
#
_symmetry.space_group_name_H-M   'P 1'
#
loop_
_entity.id
_entity.type
_entity.pdbx_description
1 polymer ?
#
loop_
_entity_poly.entity_id
_entity_poly.type
_entity_poly.pdbx_seq_one_letter_code
_entity_poly.pdbx_strand_id
1 'polypeptide(L)'
;METLHALGQGFANALTLPHLAWALAGVTLGTVVGVLPGIGPALTVAILLPVTFSLDPTSAFIMFGGIYYGAMYGGSTTSILMNSPGE
;
A
#
# COMPACT_ATOMS: atom_id res chain seq x y z
N MET A 1 24.20 -18.59 -6.84
CA MET A 1 24.78 -17.23 -6.92
C MET A 1 23.93 -16.30 -7.78
N GLU A 2 23.50 -16.73 -8.96
CA GLU A 2 22.65 -15.93 -9.86
C GLU A 2 21.29 -15.49 -9.26
N THR A 3 20.62 -16.38 -8.53
CA THR A 3 19.37 -16.05 -7.80
C THR A 3 19.56 -14.97 -6.73
N LEU A 4 20.69 -15.01 -6.04
CA LEU A 4 21.04 -14.00 -5.03
C LEU A 4 21.29 -12.63 -5.67
N HIS A 5 21.91 -12.62 -6.86
CA HIS A 5 22.10 -11.41 -7.66
C HIS A 5 20.77 -10.82 -8.14
N ALA A 6 19.85 -11.66 -8.64
CA ALA A 6 18.52 -11.23 -9.07
C ALA A 6 17.71 -10.61 -7.92
N LEU A 7 17.76 -11.21 -6.71
CA LEU A 7 17.15 -10.64 -5.51
C LEU A 7 17.77 -9.28 -5.15
N GLY A 8 19.10 -9.18 -5.18
CA GLY A 8 19.83 -7.93 -4.92
C GLY A 8 19.42 -6.81 -5.88
N GLN A 9 19.27 -7.12 -7.17
CA GLN A 9 18.78 -6.16 -8.17
C GLN A 9 17.34 -5.73 -7.91
N GLY A 10 16.47 -6.66 -7.50
CA GLY A 10 15.08 -6.35 -7.14
C GLY A 10 14.99 -5.37 -5.96
N PHE A 11 15.76 -5.59 -4.89
CA PHE A 11 15.82 -4.67 -3.76
C PHE A 11 16.40 -3.32 -4.15
N ALA A 12 17.49 -3.30 -4.92
CA ALA A 12 18.08 -2.05 -5.40
C ALA A 12 17.08 -1.23 -6.23
N ASN A 13 16.28 -1.90 -7.07
CA ASN A 13 15.23 -1.26 -7.85
C ASN A 13 14.11 -0.70 -6.95
N ALA A 14 13.64 -1.48 -5.97
CA ALA A 14 12.58 -1.06 -5.04
C ALA A 14 12.99 0.15 -4.18
N LEU A 15 14.28 0.28 -3.85
CA LEU A 15 14.86 1.38 -3.07
C LEU A 15 15.12 2.66 -3.89
N THR A 16 14.81 2.66 -5.19
CA THR A 16 14.94 3.88 -6.00
C THR A 16 13.92 4.94 -5.58
N LEU A 17 14.30 6.21 -5.72
CA LEU A 17 13.45 7.36 -5.35
C LEU A 17 12.03 7.35 -5.97
N PRO A 18 11.82 7.03 -7.27
CA PRO A 18 10.47 6.99 -7.84
C PRO A 18 9.61 5.90 -7.19
N HIS A 19 10.16 4.72 -6.93
CA HIS A 19 9.43 3.64 -6.27
C HIS A 19 9.10 3.98 -4.81
N LEU A 20 10.01 4.63 -4.10
CA LEU A 20 9.74 5.10 -2.75
C LEU A 20 8.64 6.19 -2.73
N ALA A 21 8.61 7.07 -3.73
CA ALA A 21 7.56 8.06 -3.88
C ALA A 21 6.19 7.42 -4.15
N TRP A 22 6.13 6.38 -4.99
CA TRP A 22 4.92 5.59 -5.19
C TRP A 22 4.48 4.84 -3.93
N ALA A 23 5.43 4.31 -3.14
CA ALA A 23 5.14 3.71 -1.85
C ALA A 23 4.52 4.73 -0.88
N LEU A 24 5.09 5.93 -0.81
CA LEU A 24 4.57 7.02 0.01
C LEU A 24 3.16 7.45 -0.43
N ALA A 25 2.95 7.61 -1.73
CA ALA A 25 1.63 7.92 -2.30
C ALA A 25 0.62 6.81 -1.99
N GLY A 26 1.02 5.53 -2.14
CA GLY A 26 0.19 4.39 -1.81
C GLY A 26 -0.20 4.35 -0.34
N VAL A 27 0.75 4.50 0.58
CA VAL A 27 0.50 4.51 2.03
C VAL A 27 -0.41 5.67 2.43
N THR A 28 -0.15 6.87 1.94
CA THR A 28 -0.98 8.04 2.26
C THR A 28 -2.42 7.88 1.76
N LEU A 29 -2.63 7.42 0.53
CA LEU A 29 -3.95 7.13 -0.01
C LEU A 29 -4.63 5.99 0.77
N GLY A 30 -3.90 4.92 1.05
CA GLY A 30 -4.39 3.79 1.85
C GLY A 30 -4.86 4.22 3.23
N THR A 31 -4.07 5.05 3.92
CA THR A 31 -4.44 5.56 5.25
C THR A 31 -5.66 6.47 5.20
N VAL A 32 -5.75 7.39 4.23
CA VAL A 32 -6.92 8.28 4.09
C VAL A 32 -8.20 7.49 3.87
N VAL A 33 -8.16 6.46 3.01
CA VAL A 33 -9.34 5.62 2.75
C VAL A 33 -9.61 4.66 3.91
N GLY A 34 -8.59 4.11 4.54
CA GLY A 34 -8.72 3.19 5.68
C GLY A 34 -9.28 3.86 6.95
N VAL A 35 -9.17 5.19 7.08
CA VAL A 35 -9.83 5.93 8.16
C VAL A 35 -11.37 5.94 8.01
N LEU A 36 -11.93 5.51 6.88
CA LEU A 36 -13.38 5.40 6.72
C LEU A 36 -13.93 4.18 7.48
N PRO A 37 -14.92 4.35 8.38
CA PRO A 37 -15.49 3.25 9.16
C PRO A 37 -16.17 2.23 8.26
N GLY A 38 -15.90 0.94 8.51
CA GLY A 38 -16.51 -0.17 7.79
C GLY A 38 -15.88 -0.47 6.42
N ILE A 39 -14.79 0.21 6.04
CA ILE A 39 -14.03 -0.08 4.82
C ILE A 39 -12.73 -0.80 5.19
N GLY A 40 -12.76 -2.13 5.12
CA GLY A 40 -11.59 -2.93 5.38
C GLY A 40 -10.48 -2.77 4.31
N PRO A 41 -9.26 -3.26 4.58
CA PRO A 41 -8.11 -3.07 3.68
C PRO A 41 -8.27 -3.74 2.31
N ALA A 42 -8.94 -4.90 2.23
CA ALA A 42 -9.24 -5.56 0.96
C ALA A 42 -10.14 -4.71 0.05
N LEU A 43 -11.16 -4.05 0.63
CA LEU A 43 -12.06 -3.16 -0.10
C LEU A 43 -11.33 -1.89 -0.55
N THR A 44 -10.48 -1.33 0.30
CA THR A 44 -9.63 -0.17 -0.04
C THR A 44 -8.73 -0.47 -1.25
N VAL A 45 -8.07 -1.64 -1.27
CA VAL A 45 -7.25 -2.07 -2.40
C VAL A 45 -8.09 -2.26 -3.66
N ALA A 46 -9.29 -2.86 -3.56
CA ALA A 46 -10.17 -3.06 -4.70
C ALA A 46 -10.67 -1.74 -5.31
N ILE A 47 -11.01 -0.74 -4.48
CA ILE A 47 -11.47 0.58 -4.92
C ILE A 47 -10.33 1.37 -5.60
N LEU A 48 -9.11 1.26 -5.08
CA LEU A 48 -7.94 1.98 -5.59
C LEU A 48 -7.20 1.23 -6.71
N LEU A 49 -7.55 -0.03 -6.99
CA LEU A 49 -7.00 -0.86 -8.06
C LEU A 49 -6.93 -0.13 -9.42
N PRO A 50 -7.97 0.57 -9.89
CA PRO A 50 -7.95 1.26 -11.19
C PRO A 50 -6.86 2.32 -11.29
N VAL A 51 -6.48 2.96 -10.18
CA VAL A 51 -5.44 4.01 -10.14
C VAL A 51 -4.07 3.43 -10.47
N THR A 52 -3.85 2.14 -10.21
CA THR A 52 -2.57 1.47 -10.47
C THR A 52 -2.41 0.97 -11.91
N PHE A 53 -3.50 0.89 -12.69
CA PHE A 53 -3.46 0.33 -14.05
C PHE A 53 -2.69 1.18 -15.06
N SER A 54 -2.50 2.46 -14.77
CA SER A 54 -1.70 3.36 -15.60
C SER A 54 -0.21 3.34 -15.25
N LEU A 55 0.20 2.57 -14.23
CA LEU A 55 1.57 2.49 -13.75
C LEU A 55 2.31 1.28 -14.33
N ASP A 56 3.63 1.39 -14.40
CA ASP A 56 4.49 0.25 -14.70
C ASP A 56 4.31 -0.84 -13.63
N PRO A 57 4.33 -2.14 -13.97
CA PRO A 57 4.04 -3.24 -13.04
C PRO A 57 4.79 -3.15 -11.71
N THR A 58 6.05 -2.76 -11.73
CA THR A 58 6.86 -2.64 -10.50
C THR A 58 6.32 -1.55 -9.58
N SER A 59 6.03 -0.38 -10.14
CA SER A 59 5.46 0.74 -9.40
C SER A 59 4.05 0.43 -8.90
N ALA A 60 3.24 -0.27 -9.70
CA ALA A 60 1.90 -0.69 -9.34
C ALA A 60 1.91 -1.61 -8.10
N PHE A 61 2.77 -2.64 -8.08
CA PHE A 61 2.88 -3.54 -6.92
C PHE A 61 3.38 -2.84 -5.66
N ILE A 62 4.32 -1.91 -5.79
CA ILE A 62 4.84 -1.13 -4.66
C ILE A 62 3.74 -0.23 -4.10
N MET A 63 3.00 0.45 -4.97
CA MET A 63 1.85 1.27 -4.56
C MET A 63 0.75 0.42 -3.92
N PHE A 64 0.46 -0.78 -4.44
CA PHE A 64 -0.49 -1.72 -3.83
C PHE A 64 -0.08 -2.14 -2.42
N GLY A 65 1.19 -2.49 -2.24
CA GLY A 65 1.73 -2.78 -0.91
C GLY A 65 1.54 -1.59 0.03
N GLY A 66 1.83 -0.38 -0.45
CA GLY A 66 1.61 0.85 0.29
C GLY A 66 0.14 1.05 0.70
N ILE A 67 -0.79 0.92 -0.25
CA ILE A 67 -2.23 1.06 0.00
C ILE A 67 -2.70 0.05 1.05
N TYR A 68 -2.30 -1.21 0.93
CA TYR A 68 -2.70 -2.27 1.86
C TYR A 68 -2.26 -1.98 3.29
N TYR A 69 -0.98 -1.66 3.51
CA TYR A 69 -0.47 -1.35 4.85
C TYR A 69 -0.96 -0.01 5.38
N GLY A 70 -1.14 0.98 4.50
CA GLY A 70 -1.74 2.27 4.84
C GLY A 70 -3.17 2.10 5.34
N ALA A 71 -3.97 1.28 4.67
CA ALA A 71 -5.36 0.99 5.04
C ALA A 71 -5.46 0.23 6.37
N MET A 72 -4.57 -0.72 6.62
CA MET A 72 -4.47 -1.42 7.92
C MET A 72 -4.22 -0.45 9.08
N TYR A 73 -3.29 0.49 8.90
CA TYR A 73 -3.04 1.54 9.89
C TYR A 73 -4.22 2.51 10.03
N GLY A 74 -4.84 2.90 8.91
CA GLY A 74 -6.01 3.79 8.91
C GLY A 74 -7.21 3.19 9.66
N GLY A 75 -7.52 1.92 9.42
CA GLY A 75 -8.62 1.21 10.06
C GLY A 75 -8.48 1.14 11.58
N SER A 76 -7.24 0.98 12.08
CA SER A 76 -6.96 1.03 13.51
C SER A 76 -7.36 2.37 14.17
N THR A 77 -7.16 3.49 13.46
CA THR A 77 -7.54 4.82 13.96
C THR A 77 -9.05 4.92 14.14
N THR A 78 -9.81 4.37 13.19
CA THR A 78 -11.27 4.37 13.22
C THR A 78 -11.83 3.46 14.30
N SER A 79 -11.28 2.25 14.45
CA SER A 79 -11.71 1.31 15.50
C SER A 79 -11.45 1.86 16.90
N ILE A 80 -10.34 2.57 17.11
CA ILE A 80 -10.04 3.29 18.36
C ILE A 80 -11.11 4.35 18.65
N LEU A 81 -11.47 5.18 17.67
CA LEU A 81 -12.46 6.25 17.85
C LEU A 81 -13.88 5.71 18.04
N MET A 82 -14.20 4.58 17.40
CA MET A 82 -15.53 3.96 17.46
C MET A 82 -15.68 2.94 18.59
N ASN A 83 -14.64 2.74 19.41
CA ASN A 83 -14.58 1.74 20.49
C ASN A 83 -15.06 0.34 20.02
N SER A 84 -14.75 0.02 18.76
CA SER A 84 -15.01 -1.29 18.18
C SER A 84 -13.72 -2.11 18.24
N PRO A 85 -13.78 -3.44 18.44
CA PRO A 85 -12.60 -4.28 18.28
C PRO A 85 -11.90 -3.96 16.95
N GLY A 86 -10.57 -3.78 17.02
CA GLY A 86 -9.74 -3.48 15.86
C GLY A 86 -9.85 -4.55 14.78
N GLU A 87 -9.67 -4.11 13.54
CA GLU A 87 -9.50 -4.99 12.37
C GLU A 87 -8.06 -5.50 12.27
#